data_AF-A0A378BT16-F1
#
_entry.id   AF-A0A378BT16-F1
#
_cell.length_a   1.000
_cell.length_b   1.000
_cell.length_c   1.000
_cell.angle_alpha   90.00
_cell.angle_beta   90.00
_cell.angle_gamma   90.00
#
_symmetry.space_group_name_H-M   'P 1'
#
loop_
_entity.id
_entity.type
_entity.pdbx_description
1 polymer ?
#
loop_
_entity_poly.entity_id
_entity_poly.type
_entity_poly.pdbx_seq_one_letter_code
_entity_poly.pdbx_strand_id
1 'polypeptide(L)'
;MKDIARYNAMKDKRNIVSLNYAQREKENEEDDAIRLARINDRLKREGKPPLKKLDDLPKDYQEPDPYLDETVHIAVDLAHLEKARPAVEPPASK
;
A
#
# COMPACT_ATOMS: atom_id res chain seq x y z
N MET A 1 -1.85 4.39 6.78
CA MET A 1 -3.11 5.01 7.28
C MET A 1 -3.43 6.41 6.73
N LYS A 2 -2.46 7.19 6.21
CA LYS A 2 -2.72 8.56 5.77
C LYS A 2 -3.64 8.67 4.54
N ASP A 3 -3.63 7.68 3.63
CA ASP A 3 -4.44 7.70 2.40
C ASP A 3 -5.94 7.55 2.63
N ILE A 4 -6.35 6.61 3.48
CA ILE A 4 -7.77 6.38 3.80
C ILE A 4 -8.35 7.64 4.45
N ALA A 5 -7.60 8.25 5.38
CA ALA A 5 -8.00 9.50 6.03
C ALA A 5 -8.13 10.65 5.02
N ARG A 6 -7.13 10.82 4.12
CA ARG A 6 -7.14 11.84 3.08
C ARG A 6 -8.33 11.65 2.13
N TYR A 7 -8.56 10.43 1.66
CA TYR A 7 -9.69 10.10 0.79
C TYR A 7 -11.02 10.42 1.47
N ASN A 8 -11.20 9.99 2.73
CA ASN A 8 -12.43 10.25 3.47
C ASN A 8 -12.72 11.74 3.69
N ALA A 9 -11.69 12.58 3.82
CA ALA A 9 -11.83 14.03 3.92
C ALA A 9 -12.18 14.70 2.58
N MET A 10 -11.76 14.12 1.46
CA MET A 10 -11.91 14.71 0.12
C MET A 10 -13.07 14.12 -0.69
N LYS A 11 -13.63 12.97 -0.27
CA LYS A 11 -14.65 12.21 -1.03
C LYS A 11 -15.90 13.04 -1.37
N ASP A 12 -16.29 13.98 -0.51
CA ASP A 12 -17.49 14.80 -0.70
C ASP A 12 -17.35 15.76 -1.89
N LYS A 13 -16.11 16.16 -2.21
CA LYS A 13 -15.78 17.04 -3.35
C LYS A 13 -15.29 16.27 -4.57
N ARG A 14 -15.31 14.94 -4.55
CA ARG A 14 -14.76 14.09 -5.63
C ARG A 14 -15.34 14.40 -7.01
N ASN A 15 -16.63 14.78 -7.07
CA ASN A 15 -17.32 15.09 -8.31
C ASN A 15 -17.30 16.59 -8.67
N ILE A 16 -16.59 17.41 -7.90
CA ILE A 16 -16.52 18.86 -8.07
C ILE A 16 -15.07 19.23 -8.36
N VAL A 17 -14.75 19.42 -9.64
CA VAL A 17 -13.40 19.79 -10.08
C VAL A 17 -13.32 21.30 -10.23
N SER A 18 -12.27 21.91 -9.65
CA SER A 18 -12.01 23.34 -9.86
C SER A 18 -11.58 23.60 -11.30
N LEU A 19 -12.14 24.64 -11.91
CA LEU A 19 -11.73 25.13 -13.24
C LEU A 19 -10.62 26.19 -13.16
N ASN A 20 -10.13 26.50 -11.95
CA ASN A 20 -9.02 27.43 -11.77
C ASN A 20 -7.69 26.71 -12.03
N TYR A 21 -6.94 27.19 -13.02
CA TYR A 21 -5.65 26.60 -13.40
C TYR A 21 -4.64 26.57 -12.24
N ALA A 22 -4.45 27.69 -11.55
CA ALA A 22 -3.48 27.78 -10.44
C ALA A 22 -3.82 26.83 -9.28
N GLN A 23 -5.11 26.62 -9.02
CA GLN A 23 -5.55 25.64 -8.02
C GLN A 23 -5.25 24.20 -8.48
N ARG A 24 -5.53 23.87 -9.74
CA ARG A 24 -5.32 22.53 -10.31
C ARG A 24 -3.84 22.18 -10.40
N GLU A 25 -2.99 23.13 -10.79
CA GLU A 25 -1.52 22.94 -10.79
C GLU A 25 -1.02 22.61 -9.39
N LYS A 26 -1.42 23.41 -8.39
CA LYS A 26 -1.03 23.18 -7.02
C LYS A 26 -1.46 21.80 -6.50
N GLU A 27 -2.69 21.38 -6.80
CA GLU A 27 -3.18 20.04 -6.42
C GLU A 27 -2.32 18.93 -7.05
N ASN A 28 -1.97 19.07 -8.34
CA ASN A 28 -1.13 18.09 -9.04
C ASN A 28 0.30 18.05 -8.47
N GLU A 29 0.91 19.21 -8.21
CA GLU A 29 2.25 19.30 -7.63
C GLU A 29 2.31 18.69 -6.22
N GLU A 30 1.28 18.92 -5.40
CA GLU A 30 1.15 18.31 -4.08
C GLU A 30 1.04 16.78 -4.18
N ASP A 31 0.26 16.27 -5.15
CA ASP A 31 0.12 14.83 -5.38
C ASP A 31 1.41 14.18 -5.86
N ASP A 32 2.13 14.81 -6.79
CA ASP A 32 3.41 14.33 -7.29
C ASP A 32 4.48 14.34 -6.18
N ALA A 33 4.52 15.39 -5.36
CA ALA A 33 5.42 15.47 -4.22
C ALA A 33 5.14 14.37 -3.19
N ILE A 34 3.86 14.13 -2.87
CA ILE A 34 3.45 13.06 -1.94
C ILE A 34 3.83 11.69 -2.51
N ARG A 35 3.63 11.46 -3.82
CA ARG A 35 3.98 10.21 -4.47
C ARG A 35 5.49 9.98 -4.48
N LEU A 36 6.28 11.00 -4.84
CA LEU A 36 7.74 10.95 -4.84
C LEU A 36 8.29 10.65 -3.44
N ALA A 37 7.76 11.33 -2.41
CA ALA A 37 8.15 11.09 -1.02
C ALA A 37 7.93 9.62 -0.61
N ARG A 38 6.79 9.02 -0.98
CA ARG A 38 6.50 7.61 -0.69
C ARG A 38 7.46 6.65 -1.38
N ILE A 39 7.75 6.90 -2.65
CA ILE A 39 8.67 6.06 -3.42
C ILE A 39 10.07 6.15 -2.79
N ASN A 40 10.53 7.36 -2.46
CA ASN A 40 11.83 7.54 -1.81
C ASN A 40 11.88 6.92 -0.41
N ASP A 41 10.80 6.99 0.37
CA ASP A 41 10.71 6.30 1.66
C ASP A 41 10.80 4.77 1.49
N ARG A 42 10.24 4.20 0.41
CA ARG A 42 10.36 2.78 0.08
C ARG A 42 11.77 2.42 -0.37
N LEU A 43 12.33 3.16 -1.33
CA LEU A 43 13.70 2.96 -1.83
C LEU A 43 14.72 3.05 -0.70
N LYS A 44 14.55 3.99 0.24
CA LYS A 44 15.39 4.10 1.44
C LYS A 44 15.31 2.86 2.33
N ARG A 45 14.13 2.24 2.49
CA ARG A 45 13.97 0.97 3.23
C ARG A 45 14.62 -0.20 2.49
N GLU A 46 14.59 -0.18 1.16
CA GLU A 46 15.23 -1.18 0.29
C GLU A 46 16.74 -0.94 0.12
N GLY A 47 17.30 0.16 0.64
CA GLY A 47 18.71 0.52 0.48
C GLY A 47 19.09 1.03 -0.92
N LYS A 48 18.11 1.36 -1.77
CA LYS A 48 18.29 1.90 -3.12
C LYS A 48 18.45 3.43 -3.10
N PRO A 49 19.08 4.02 -4.13
CA PRO A 49 19.22 5.47 -4.21
C PRO A 49 17.85 6.15 -4.37
N PRO A 50 17.63 7.31 -3.74
CA PRO A 50 16.40 8.07 -3.90
C PRO A 50 16.31 8.68 -5.30
N LEU A 51 15.09 8.80 -5.82
CA LEU A 51 14.78 9.44 -7.08
C LEU A 51 14.65 10.96 -6.90
N LYS A 52 15.11 11.72 -7.90
CA LYS A 52 15.03 13.18 -7.90
C LYS A 52 13.71 13.66 -8.50
N LYS A 53 13.19 12.94 -9.49
CA LYS A 53 11.92 13.22 -10.15
C LYS A 53 11.07 11.96 -10.28
N LEU A 54 9.77 12.15 -10.42
CA LEU A 54 8.84 11.04 -10.66
C LEU A 54 9.12 10.34 -12.00
N ASP A 55 9.63 11.08 -12.99
CA ASP A 55 9.98 10.57 -14.32
C ASP A 55 11.19 9.63 -14.33
N ASP A 56 12.03 9.72 -13.29
CA ASP A 56 13.19 8.84 -13.12
C ASP A 56 12.77 7.43 -12.64
N LEU A 57 11.47 7.23 -12.34
CA LEU A 57 10.93 5.94 -11.98
C LEU A 57 10.99 4.98 -13.18
N PRO A 58 11.64 3.82 -13.05
CA PRO A 58 11.68 2.83 -14.12
C PRO A 58 10.27 2.40 -14.53
N LYS A 59 10.01 2.22 -15.83
CA LYS A 59 8.68 1.78 -16.33
C LYS A 59 8.31 0.36 -15.88
N ASP A 60 9.31 -0.42 -15.49
CA ASP A 60 9.22 -1.76 -14.91
C ASP A 60 9.13 -1.75 -13.38
N TYR A 61 9.01 -0.58 -12.74
CA TYR A 61 8.80 -0.47 -11.30
C TYR A 61 7.50 -1.16 -10.89
N GLN A 62 7.62 -2.22 -10.10
CA GLN A 62 6.50 -2.91 -9.48
C GLN A 62 6.30 -2.34 -8.09
N GLU A 63 5.08 -1.87 -7.81
CA GLU A 63 4.71 -1.50 -6.45
C GLU A 63 4.63 -2.76 -5.59
N PRO A 64 5.12 -2.72 -4.34
CA PRO A 64 4.95 -3.84 -3.42
C PRO A 64 3.45 -4.09 -3.18
N ASP A 65 3.08 -5.36 -3.03
CA ASP A 65 1.72 -5.78 -2.68
C ASP A 65 1.63 -6.03 -1.16
N PRO A 66 1.30 -5.00 -0.36
CA PRO A 66 1.24 -5.16 1.09
C PRO A 66 0.12 -6.09 1.54
N TYR A 67 -0.91 -6.34 0.72
CA TYR A 67 -2.00 -7.24 1.10
C TYR A 67 -1.58 -8.68 0.90
N LEU A 68 -0.86 -8.98 -0.19
CA LEU A 68 -0.31 -10.31 -0.41
C LEU A 68 0.72 -10.67 0.67
N ASP A 69 1.66 -9.77 0.97
CA ASP A 69 2.70 -10.01 1.98
C ASP A 69 2.09 -10.28 3.36
N GLU A 70 1.11 -9.47 3.77
CA GLU A 70 0.38 -9.69 5.04
C GLU A 70 -0.41 -11.01 5.01
N THR A 71 -1.02 -11.35 3.87
CA THR A 71 -1.74 -12.63 3.72
C THR A 71 -0.82 -13.83 3.89
N VAL A 72 0.42 -13.75 3.39
CA VAL A 72 1.43 -14.79 3.59
C VAL A 72 1.74 -14.97 5.08
N HIS A 73 1.90 -13.87 5.83
CA HIS A 73 2.11 -13.95 7.28
C HIS A 73 0.93 -14.62 7.99
N ILE A 74 -0.30 -14.21 7.68
CA ILE A 74 -1.51 -14.84 8.23
C ILE A 74 -1.57 -16.34 7.92
N ALA A 75 -1.22 -16.74 6.70
CA ALA A 75 -1.20 -18.15 6.29
C ALA A 75 -0.12 -18.96 7.03
N VAL A 76 1.06 -18.39 7.25
CA VAL A 76 2.13 -19.01 8.05
C VAL A 76 1.70 -19.18 9.50
N ASP A 77 1.06 -18.17 10.08
CA ASP A 77 0.52 -18.24 11.44
C ASP A 77 -0.55 -19.35 11.56
N LEU A 78 -1.45 -19.45 10.57
CA LEU A 78 -2.44 -20.52 10.51
C LEU A 78 -1.77 -21.90 10.43
N ALA A 79 -0.75 -22.06 9.58
CA ALA A 79 -0.02 -23.32 9.45
C ALA A 79 0.67 -23.74 10.75
N HIS A 80 1.24 -22.78 11.49
CA HIS A 80 1.80 -23.05 12.82
C HIS A 80 0.72 -23.46 13.83
N LEU A 81 -0.45 -22.82 13.81
CA LEU A 81 -1.58 -23.18 14.67
C LEU A 81 -2.14 -24.58 14.34
N GLU A 82 -2.24 -24.94 13.06
CA GLU A 82 -2.67 -26.29 12.64
C GLU A 82 -1.67 -27.36 13.06
N LYS A 83 -0.37 -27.11 12.91
CA LYS A 83 0.69 -28.04 13.35
C LYS A 83 0.71 -28.21 14.88
N ALA A 84 0.32 -27.18 15.62
CA ALA A 84 0.23 -27.21 17.08
C ALA A 84 -1.08 -27.83 17.60
N ARG A 85 -2.09 -28.07 16.74
CA ARG A 85 -3.29 -28.82 17.15
C ARG A 85 -2.94 -30.30 17.31
N PRO A 86 -3.19 -30.90 18.49
CA PRO A 86 -3.06 -32.35 18.62
C PRO A 86 -4.07 -33.03 17.71
N ALA A 87 -3.68 -34.15 17.09
CA ALA A 87 -4.55 -34.96 16.27
C ALA A 87 -5.83 -35.29 17.06
N VAL A 88 -6.97 -34.75 16.64
CA VAL A 88 -8.26 -35.18 17.16
C VAL A 88 -8.45 -36.60 16.64
N GLU A 89 -8.37 -37.59 17.53
CA GLU A 89 -8.68 -38.98 17.22
C GLU A 89 -10.05 -39.05 16.53
N PRO A 90 -10.21 -39.84 15.44
CA PRO A 90 -11.50 -39.98 14.80
C PRO A 90 -12.50 -40.55 15.82
N PRO A 91 -13.76 -40.06 15.85
CA PRO A 91 -14.73 -40.57 16.80
C PRO A 91 -14.88 -42.07 16.60
N ALA A 92 -14.60 -42.85 17.65
CA ALA A 92 -14.81 -44.29 17.65
C ALA A 92 -16.27 -44.58 17.31
N SER A 93 -16.49 -45.15 16.12
CA SER A 93 -17.79 -45.64 15.68
C SER A 93 -18.22 -46.74 16.65
N LYS A 94 -19.32 -46.50 17.39
CA LYS A 94 -20.06 -47.53 18.12
C LYS A 94 -21.22 -48.04 17.27
#